data_AF-A0A8E0VP30-F1
#
_entry.id   AF-A0A8E0VP30-F1
#
_cell.length_a   1.000
_cell.length_b   1.000
_cell.length_c   1.000
_cell.angle_alpha   90.00
_cell.angle_beta   90.00
_cell.angle_gamma   90.00
#
_symmetry.space_group_name_H-M   'P 1'
#
loop_
_entity.id
_entity.type
_entity.pdbx_description
1 polymer ?
#
loop_
_entity_poly.entity_id
_entity_poly.type
_entity_poly.pdbx_seq_one_letter_code
_entity_poly.pdbx_strand_id
1 'polypeptide(L)'
;MQSSEPLYVAIGNSEANSQRIAAVERLFSFPANKLLIPKRVLVGEGVLTKICRRKPKLRHFFLFNDLLLYGRIIVHRKVVR
;
A
#
# COMPACT_ATOMS: atom_id res chain seq x y z
N MET A 1 -12.00 -33.79 -2.65
CA MET A 1 -12.18 -32.70 -3.63
C MET A 1 -11.18 -31.62 -3.27
N GLN A 2 -10.15 -31.42 -4.10
CA GLN A 2 -9.16 -30.36 -3.90
C GLN A 2 -9.91 -29.02 -3.99
N SER A 3 -10.23 -28.41 -2.85
CA SER A 3 -10.73 -27.04 -2.84
C SER A 3 -9.58 -26.16 -3.31
N SER A 4 -9.61 -25.74 -4.57
CA SER A 4 -8.66 -24.77 -5.10
C SER A 4 -8.76 -23.51 -4.25
N GLU A 5 -7.68 -23.18 -3.53
CA GLU A 5 -7.60 -21.93 -2.79
C GLU A 5 -7.96 -20.75 -3.71
N PRO A 6 -8.80 -19.81 -3.27
CA PRO A 6 -9.19 -18.68 -4.11
C PRO A 6 -7.96 -17.91 -4.61
N LEU A 7 -7.96 -17.47 -5.87
CA LEU A 7 -6.83 -16.75 -6.49
C LEU A 7 -6.29 -15.58 -5.63
N TYR A 8 -7.17 -14.85 -4.95
CA TYR A 8 -6.76 -13.74 -4.09
C TYR A 8 -5.96 -14.20 -2.85
N VAL A 9 -6.18 -15.43 -2.36
CA VAL A 9 -5.41 -16.03 -1.26
C VAL A 9 -4.01 -16.40 -1.73
N ALA A 10 -3.90 -17.01 -2.92
CA ALA A 10 -2.62 -17.32 -3.54
C ALA A 10 -1.78 -16.06 -3.79
N ILE A 11 -2.41 -14.99 -4.30
CA ILE A 11 -1.75 -13.69 -4.49
C ILE A 11 -1.34 -13.10 -3.15
N GLY A 12 -2.21 -13.12 -2.13
CA GLY A 12 -1.94 -12.57 -0.80
C GLY A 12 -0.71 -13.19 -0.14
N ASN A 13 -0.50 -14.48 -0.34
CA ASN A 13 0.64 -15.21 0.22
C ASN A 13 1.86 -15.25 -0.70
N SER A 14 1.81 -14.62 -1.87
CA SER A 14 2.95 -14.58 -2.79
C SER A 14 4.09 -13.72 -2.26
N GLU A 15 5.33 -14.10 -2.59
CA GLU A 15 6.51 -13.33 -2.23
C GLU A 15 6.49 -11.93 -2.85
N ALA A 16 6.09 -11.83 -4.12
CA ALA A 16 5.94 -10.56 -4.82
C ALA A 16 4.98 -9.61 -4.09
N ASN A 17 3.86 -10.12 -3.58
CA ASN A 17 2.95 -9.30 -2.79
C ASN A 17 3.60 -8.87 -1.47
N SER A 18 4.24 -9.78 -0.74
CA SER A 18 4.95 -9.49 0.52
C SER A 18 6.02 -8.40 0.35
N GLN A 19 6.82 -8.46 -0.72
CA GLN A 19 7.85 -7.46 -1.03
C GLN A 19 7.25 -6.06 -1.29
N ARG A 20 6.14 -5.98 -2.03
CA ARG A 20 5.44 -4.70 -2.25
C ARG A 20 4.86 -4.14 -0.95
N ILE A 21 4.24 -4.97 -0.12
CA ILE A 21 3.71 -4.54 1.19
C ILE A 21 4.83 -4.02 2.10
N ALA A 22 5.97 -4.71 2.14
CA ALA A 22 7.14 -4.27 2.91
C ALA A 22 7.70 -2.92 2.41
N ALA A 23 7.65 -2.67 1.09
CA ALA A 23 8.01 -1.36 0.55
C ALA A 23 7.07 -0.26 1.06
N VAL A 24 5.75 -0.52 1.11
CA VAL A 24 4.77 0.41 1.69
C VAL A 24 5.06 0.66 3.18
N GLU A 25 5.34 -0.36 3.99
CA GLU A 25 5.65 -0.17 5.42
C GLU A 25 6.81 0.83 5.66
N ARG A 26 7.87 0.71 4.85
CA ARG A 26 9.05 1.59 4.94
C ARG A 26 8.69 3.06 4.68
N LEU A 27 7.73 3.34 3.79
CA LEU A 27 7.30 4.71 3.47
C LEU A 27 6.59 5.41 4.64
N PHE A 28 5.92 4.64 5.49
CA PHE A 28 5.18 5.16 6.65
C PHE A 28 5.96 5.05 7.95
N SER A 29 7.21 4.55 7.90
CA SER A 29 8.03 4.28 9.08
C SER A 29 7.29 3.44 10.12
N PHE A 30 6.45 2.51 9.67
CA PHE A 30 5.79 1.56 10.56
C PHE A 30 6.79 0.55 11.10
N PRO A 31 6.54 0.00 12.30
CA PRO A 31 7.28 -1.17 12.76
C PRO A 31 7.10 -2.31 11.74
N ALA A 32 8.15 -3.12 11.59
CA ALA A 32 8.14 -4.26 10.67
C ALA A 32 6.95 -5.18 10.97
N ASN A 33 6.37 -5.77 9.91
CA ASN A 33 5.27 -6.72 9.98
C ASN A 33 3.92 -6.14 10.45
N LYS A 34 3.74 -4.82 10.43
CA LYS A 34 2.47 -4.19 10.80
C LYS A 34 1.40 -4.35 9.70
N LEU A 35 1.79 -4.21 8.45
CA LEU A 35 0.98 -4.40 7.26
C LEU A 35 1.15 -5.79 6.66
N LEU A 36 2.29 -6.46 6.89
CA LEU A 36 2.58 -7.81 6.38
C LEU A 36 1.77 -8.88 7.15
N ILE A 37 0.49 -8.99 6.79
CA ILE A 37 -0.48 -9.94 7.38
C ILE A 37 -0.84 -10.99 6.32
N PRO A 38 -0.96 -12.29 6.68
CA PRO A 38 -1.39 -13.32 5.75
C PRO A 38 -2.70 -12.97 5.03
N LYS A 39 -2.83 -13.36 3.77
CA LYS A 39 -4.01 -13.10 2.91
C LYS A 39 -4.31 -11.61 2.64
N ARG A 40 -3.48 -10.67 3.08
CA ARG A 40 -3.59 -9.26 2.68
C ARG A 40 -2.96 -9.07 1.31
N VAL A 41 -3.68 -8.41 0.41
CA VAL A 41 -3.25 -8.14 -0.97
C VAL A 41 -3.16 -6.65 -1.16
N LEU A 42 -2.03 -6.15 -1.64
CA LEU A 42 -1.96 -4.79 -2.19
C LEU A 42 -2.57 -4.82 -3.60
N VAL A 43 -3.77 -4.26 -3.75
CA VAL A 43 -4.52 -4.31 -5.01
C VAL A 43 -4.03 -3.24 -5.99
N GLY A 44 -3.74 -2.04 -5.47
CA GLY A 44 -3.25 -0.95 -6.30
C GLY A 44 -2.76 0.24 -5.48
N GLU A 45 -2.05 1.15 -6.15
CA GLU A 45 -1.57 2.39 -5.57
C GLU A 45 -1.67 3.54 -6.58
N GLY A 46 -1.70 4.78 -6.09
CA GLY A 46 -1.71 5.95 -6.97
C GLY A 46 -1.93 7.27 -6.24
N VAL A 47 -1.62 8.37 -6.94
CA VAL A 47 -1.86 9.73 -6.44
C VAL A 47 -3.29 10.14 -6.75
N LEU A 48 -4.08 10.43 -5.72
CA LEU A 48 -5.44 10.94 -5.85
C LEU A 48 -5.61 12.27 -5.10
N THR A 49 -6.64 13.01 -5.48
CA THR A 49 -7.04 14.24 -4.81
C THR A 49 -7.99 13.95 -3.65
N LYS A 50 -7.53 14.11 -2.41
CA LYS A 50 -8.37 14.05 -1.21
C LYS A 50 -9.23 15.33 -1.12
N ILE A 51 -10.53 15.20 -1.34
CA ILE A 51 -11.51 16.28 -1.15
C ILE A 51 -11.58 16.60 0.36
N CYS A 52 -11.42 17.87 0.71
CA CYS A 52 -11.44 18.37 2.09
C CYS A 52 -12.35 19.61 2.17
N ARG A 53 -12.85 19.97 3.35
CA ARG A 53 -13.71 21.17 3.53
C ARG A 53 -13.11 22.47 2.98
N ARG A 54 -11.78 22.66 3.10
CA ARG A 54 -11.10 23.91 2.70
C ARG A 54 -10.46 23.85 1.30
N LYS A 55 -9.44 22.99 1.12
CA LYS A 55 -8.70 22.85 -0.14
C LYS A 55 -8.48 21.37 -0.44
N PRO A 56 -8.71 20.90 -1.68
CA PRO A 56 -8.33 19.56 -2.10
C PRO A 56 -6.83 19.35 -1.93
N LYS A 57 -6.42 18.12 -1.56
CA LYS A 57 -5.01 17.81 -1.30
C LYS A 57 -4.59 16.52 -2.00
N LEU A 58 -3.49 16.57 -2.74
CA LEU A 58 -2.88 15.35 -3.30
C LEU A 58 -2.38 14.43 -2.19
N ARG A 59 -2.68 13.15 -2.30
CA ARG A 59 -2.25 12.08 -1.38
C ARG A 59 -1.90 10.84 -2.19
N HIS A 60 -0.90 10.10 -1.74
CA HIS A 60 -0.62 8.78 -2.30
C HIS A 60 -1.46 7.76 -1.54
N PHE A 61 -2.27 7.01 -2.26
CA PHE A 61 -3.17 5.99 -1.74
C PHE A 61 -2.65 4.60 -2.08
N PHE A 62 -2.81 3.68 -1.14
CA PHE A 62 -2.49 2.26 -1.27
C PHE A 62 -3.75 1.49 -0.90
N LEU A 63 -4.37 0.85 -1.89
CA LEU A 63 -5.57 0.06 -1.73
C LEU A 63 -5.17 -1.39 -1.45
N PHE A 64 -5.54 -1.87 -0.27
CA PHE A 64 -5.50 -3.29 0.05
C PHE A 64 -6.91 -3.88 -0.06
N ASN A 65 -7.01 -5.20 -0.04
CA ASN A 65 -8.29 -5.91 -0.03
C ASN A 65 -9.12 -5.66 1.23
N ASP A 66 -8.48 -5.30 2.35
CA ASP A 66 -9.09 -5.13 3.66
C ASP A 66 -8.86 -3.74 4.29
N LEU A 67 -8.05 -2.89 3.67
CA LEU A 67 -7.76 -1.54 4.18
C LEU A 67 -7.42 -0.56 3.05
N LEU A 68 -7.61 0.74 3.34
CA LEU A 68 -7.13 1.82 2.47
C LEU A 68 -6.16 2.69 3.27
N LEU A 69 -4.88 2.66 2.89
CA LEU A 69 -3.83 3.47 3.50
C LEU A 69 -3.57 4.70 2.63
N TYR A 70 -3.31 5.85 3.24
CA TYR A 70 -2.91 7.03 2.49
C TYR A 70 -1.90 7.89 3.24
N GLY A 71 -0.99 8.52 2.49
CA GLY A 71 0.11 9.32 3.02
C GLY A 71 0.22 10.69 2.35
N ARG A 72 0.91 11.61 3.03
CA ARG A 72 1.33 12.88 2.41
C ARG A 72 2.50 12.60 1.47
N ILE A 73 2.46 13.16 0.27
CA ILE A 73 3.57 13.08 -0.68
C ILE A 73 4.66 14.05 -0.22
N ILE A 74 5.87 13.55 0.01
CA ILE A 74 7.05 14.32 0.37
C ILE A 74 8.04 14.21 -0.79
N VAL A 75 8.29 15.32 -1.48
CA VAL A 75 9.26 15.36 -2.59
C VAL A 75 10.59 15.88 -2.05
N HIS A 76 11.59 15.00 -1.94
CA HIS A 76 12.96 15.39 -1.65
C HIS A 76 13.64 15.75 -2.97
N ARG A 77 13.63 17.04 -3.36
CA ARG A 77 14.48 17.50 -4.46
C ARG A 77 15.92 17.48 -3.99
N LYS A 78 16.77 16.65 -4.59
CA LYS A 78 18.23 16.88 -4.54
C LYS A 78 18.52 18.15 -5.32
N VAL A 79 18.92 19.21 -4.62
CA VAL A 79 19.53 20.38 -5.26
C VAL A 79 20.94 19.94 -5.65
N VAL A 80 21.14 19.66 -6.94
CA VAL A 80 22.50 19.51 -7.50
C VAL A 80 23.08 20.92 -7.54
N ARG A 81 24.13 21.15 -6.75
CA ARG A 81 24.97 22.34 -6.84
C ARG A 81 26.05 22.09 -7.88
#